data_AF-A0A3M7R1J5-F1
#
_entry.id   AF-A0A3M7R1J5-F1
#
_cell.length_a   1.000
_cell.length_b   1.000
_cell.length_c   1.000
_cell.angle_alpha   90.00
_cell.angle_beta   90.00
_cell.angle_gamma   90.00
#
_symmetry.space_group_name_H-M   'P 1'
#
loop_
_entity.id
_entity.type
_entity.pdbx_description
1 polymer ?
#
loop_
_entity_poly.entity_id
_entity_poly.type
_entity_poly.pdbx_seq_one_letter_code
_entity_poly.pdbx_strand_id
1 'polypeptide(L)'
;MGKNTLSSRPFWKKINRFRSKKCSKQIPSLLKDGIEFKTDIDKGKIFGNILASTFSPHLDLVESEDSSEISQTITDFFKKKVQNNLDEPITLLEIRNAKSLQNSNYNHDAQENISHSKP
;
A
#
# COMPACT_ATOMS: atom_id res chain seq x y z
N MET A 1 -55.84 14.20 -12.07
CA MET A 1 -54.95 13.95 -10.91
C MET A 1 -53.59 14.59 -11.19
N GLY A 2 -53.20 15.61 -10.41
CA GLY A 2 -51.97 16.38 -10.62
C GLY A 2 -50.70 15.62 -10.22
N LYS A 3 -49.56 15.99 -10.82
CA LYS A 3 -48.25 15.40 -10.48
C LYS A 3 -47.87 15.85 -9.06
N ASN A 4 -47.60 14.90 -8.16
CA ASN A 4 -47.13 15.19 -6.81
C ASN A 4 -45.77 15.91 -6.88
N THR A 5 -45.75 17.17 -6.45
CA THR A 5 -44.59 18.09 -6.52
C THR A 5 -43.45 17.68 -5.58
N LEU A 6 -43.70 16.83 -4.59
CA LEU A 6 -42.71 16.33 -3.64
C LEU A 6 -42.03 15.04 -4.10
N SER A 7 -42.42 14.47 -5.25
CA SER A 7 -41.81 13.22 -5.70
C SER A 7 -40.39 13.46 -6.21
N SER A 8 -39.43 12.67 -5.75
CA SER A 8 -38.06 12.62 -6.28
C SER A 8 -37.96 11.98 -7.68
N ARG A 9 -39.09 11.54 -8.26
CA ARG A 9 -39.12 10.89 -9.58
C ARG A 9 -38.54 11.75 -10.71
N PRO A 10 -38.80 13.07 -10.81
CA PRO A 10 -38.18 13.91 -11.85
C PRO A 10 -36.66 13.98 -11.72
N PHE A 11 -36.14 14.04 -10.50
CA PHE A 11 -34.70 14.03 -10.21
C PHE A 11 -34.07 12.72 -10.68
N TRP A 12 -34.60 11.57 -10.24
CA TRP A 12 -34.09 10.26 -10.67
C TRP A 12 -34.25 10.01 -12.17
N LYS A 13 -35.31 10.54 -12.79
CA LYS A 13 -35.50 10.49 -14.24
C LYS A 13 -34.44 11.29 -15.00
N LYS A 14 -33.97 12.42 -14.45
CA LYS A 14 -32.87 13.21 -15.00
C LYS A 14 -31.54 12.47 -14.88
N ILE A 15 -31.24 11.89 -13.72
CA ILE A 15 -30.02 11.10 -13.47
C ILE A 15 -29.97 9.86 -14.37
N ASN A 16 -31.09 9.15 -14.49
CA ASN A 16 -31.17 7.91 -15.27
C ASN A 16 -31.45 8.14 -16.76
N ARG A 17 -31.55 9.40 -17.23
CA ARG A 17 -31.84 9.72 -18.65
C ARG A 17 -30.83 9.08 -19.60
N PHE A 18 -29.58 8.96 -19.18
CA PHE A 18 -28.49 8.34 -19.95
C PHE A 18 -28.34 6.84 -19.73
N ARG A 19 -29.01 6.26 -18.72
CA ARG A 19 -29.10 4.81 -18.47
C ARG A 19 -30.26 4.17 -19.24
N SER A 20 -30.64 4.75 -20.38
CA SER A 20 -31.78 4.35 -21.20
C SER A 20 -31.53 3.15 -22.13
N LYS A 21 -30.30 2.61 -22.15
CA LYS A 21 -30.03 1.38 -22.89
C LYS A 21 -30.88 0.27 -22.29
N LYS A 22 -31.61 -0.48 -23.13
CA LYS A 22 -32.38 -1.66 -22.69
C LYS A 22 -31.47 -2.50 -21.82
N CYS A 23 -31.77 -2.58 -20.52
CA CYS A 23 -31.12 -3.52 -19.64
C CYS A 23 -31.47 -4.90 -20.19
N SER A 24 -30.48 -5.56 -20.80
CA SER A 24 -30.61 -6.97 -21.13
C SER A 24 -31.01 -7.68 -19.83
N LYS A 25 -32.08 -8.47 -19.86
CA LYS A 25 -32.48 -9.29 -18.70
C LYS A 25 -31.43 -10.39 -18.40
N GLN A 26 -30.39 -10.50 -19.22
CA GLN A 26 -29.32 -11.46 -19.04
C GLN A 26 -28.40 -11.01 -17.90
N ILE A 27 -28.22 -11.90 -16.94
CA ILE A 27 -27.22 -11.75 -15.88
C ILE A 27 -25.84 -11.70 -16.55
N PRO A 28 -24.97 -10.74 -16.19
CA PRO A 28 -23.60 -10.69 -16.70
C PRO A 28 -22.85 -11.99 -16.42
N SER A 29 -22.16 -12.54 -17.42
CA SER A 29 -21.23 -13.65 -17.22
C SER A 29 -19.87 -13.13 -16.77
N LEU A 30 -19.16 -13.92 -15.97
CA LEU A 30 -17.79 -13.59 -15.57
C LEU A 30 -16.87 -13.95 -16.74
N LEU A 31 -16.24 -12.92 -17.31
CA LEU A 31 -15.35 -13.03 -18.47
C LEU A 31 -14.00 -12.39 -18.12
N LYS A 32 -12.90 -13.08 -18.44
CA LYS A 32 -11.55 -12.51 -18.36
C LYS A 32 -10.73 -13.05 -19.53
N ASP A 33 -10.06 -12.16 -20.26
CA ASP A 33 -9.19 -12.52 -21.39
C ASP A 33 -9.88 -13.38 -22.47
N GLY A 34 -11.19 -13.14 -22.68
CA GLY A 34 -12.02 -13.90 -23.62
C GLY A 34 -12.52 -15.25 -23.11
N ILE A 35 -12.18 -15.64 -21.88
CA ILE A 35 -12.60 -16.90 -21.25
C ILE A 35 -13.78 -16.64 -20.32
N GLU A 36 -14.84 -17.45 -20.45
CA GLU A 36 -16.03 -17.42 -19.60
C GLU A 36 -15.90 -18.41 -18.43
N PHE A 37 -16.16 -17.95 -17.21
CA PHE A 37 -16.06 -18.75 -15.98
C PHE A 37 -17.45 -19.15 -15.47
N LYS A 38 -17.84 -20.40 -15.75
CA LYS A 38 -19.20 -20.89 -15.43
C LYS A 38 -19.30 -21.52 -14.05
N THR A 39 -18.32 -22.34 -13.66
CA THR A 39 -18.36 -23.06 -12.38
C THR A 39 -17.89 -22.17 -11.23
N ASP A 40 -18.42 -22.40 -10.04
CA ASP A 40 -18.04 -21.61 -8.86
C ASP A 40 -16.60 -21.87 -8.42
N ILE A 41 -16.07 -23.06 -8.72
CA ILE A 41 -14.66 -23.41 -8.51
C ILE A 41 -13.77 -22.52 -9.38
N ASP A 42 -14.09 -22.37 -10.66
CA ASP A 42 -13.28 -21.57 -11.58
C ASP A 42 -13.36 -20.08 -11.26
N LYS A 43 -14.55 -19.61 -10.83
CA LYS A 43 -14.72 -18.25 -10.30
C LYS A 43 -13.85 -18.03 -9.05
N GLY A 44 -13.87 -18.96 -8.11
CA GLY A 44 -13.06 -18.90 -6.90
C GLY A 44 -11.57 -18.79 -7.20
N LYS A 45 -11.07 -19.61 -8.14
CA LYS A 45 -9.67 -19.57 -8.57
C LYS A 45 -9.28 -18.22 -9.16
N ILE A 46 -10.10 -17.64 -10.04
CA ILE A 46 -9.73 -16.35 -10.66
C ILE A 46 -9.74 -15.21 -9.66
N PHE A 47 -10.71 -15.16 -8.74
CA PHE A 47 -10.71 -14.18 -7.67
C PHE A 47 -9.51 -14.37 -6.73
N GLY A 48 -9.18 -15.60 -6.36
CA GLY A 48 -8.01 -15.93 -5.57
C GLY A 48 -6.72 -15.43 -6.22
N ASN A 49 -6.53 -15.67 -7.52
CA ASN A 49 -5.36 -15.20 -8.27
C ASN A 49 -5.27 -13.67 -8.33
N ILE A 50 -6.41 -12.98 -8.53
CA ILE A 50 -6.45 -11.51 -8.54
C ILE A 50 -6.04 -10.96 -7.17
N LEU A 51 -6.55 -11.54 -6.08
CA LEU A 51 -6.20 -11.13 -4.73
C LEU A 51 -4.73 -11.39 -4.43
N ALA A 52 -4.23 -12.58 -4.76
CA ALA A 52 -2.83 -12.94 -4.57
C ALA A 52 -1.89 -11.99 -5.32
N SER A 53 -2.23 -11.60 -6.55
CA SER A 53 -1.46 -10.62 -7.31
C SER A 53 -1.56 -9.21 -6.73
N THR A 54 -2.73 -8.79 -6.27
CA THR A 54 -2.96 -7.45 -5.69
C THR A 54 -2.19 -7.27 -4.38
N PHE A 55 -2.11 -8.32 -3.57
CA PHE A 55 -1.43 -8.30 -2.27
C PHE A 55 -0.07 -9.00 -2.32
N SER A 56 0.46 -9.29 -3.51
CA SER A 56 1.83 -9.76 -3.65
C SER A 56 2.75 -8.64 -3.17
N PRO A 57 3.76 -8.94 -2.33
CA PRO A 57 4.81 -7.98 -2.03
C PRO A 57 5.37 -7.44 -3.34
N HIS A 58 5.34 -6.12 -3.52
CA HIS A 58 6.05 -5.50 -4.63
C HIS A 58 7.55 -5.65 -4.38
N LEU A 59 8.30 -6.07 -5.40
CA LEU A 59 9.75 -6.24 -5.32
C LEU A 59 10.49 -4.94 -4.94
N ASP A 60 9.84 -3.79 -5.08
CA ASP A 60 10.38 -2.50 -4.64
C ASP A 60 10.41 -2.36 -3.10
N LEU A 61 9.68 -3.23 -2.38
CA LEU A 61 9.77 -3.45 -0.93
C LEU A 61 10.67 -4.66 -0.64
N VAL A 62 11.84 -4.73 -1.29
CA VAL A 62 12.95 -5.47 -0.70
C VAL A 62 13.29 -4.70 0.57
N GLU A 63 12.90 -5.22 1.73
CA GLU A 63 13.58 -4.92 2.98
C GLU A 63 15.05 -5.26 2.72
N SER A 64 15.86 -4.27 2.33
CA SER A 64 17.30 -4.46 2.16
C SER A 64 17.87 -4.90 3.50
N GLU A 65 19.03 -5.56 3.51
CA GLU A 65 19.69 -5.94 4.77
C GLU A 65 19.90 -4.74 5.71
N ASP A 66 19.92 -3.51 5.17
CA ASP A 66 19.92 -2.23 5.92
C ASP A 66 18.70 -2.07 6.85
N SER A 67 17.56 -2.68 6.54
CA SER A 67 16.36 -2.67 7.40
C SER A 67 16.61 -3.42 8.72
N SER A 68 17.49 -4.43 8.71
CA SER A 68 17.89 -5.17 9.91
C SER A 68 18.83 -4.34 10.79
N GLU A 69 19.75 -3.59 10.19
CA GLU A 69 20.65 -2.67 10.89
C GLU A 69 19.90 -1.48 11.49
N ILE A 70 18.91 -0.94 10.78
CA ILE A 70 18.02 0.10 11.30
C ILE A 70 17.22 -0.43 12.50
N SER A 71 16.67 -1.63 12.37
CA SER A 71 15.91 -2.26 13.47
C SER A 71 16.79 -2.54 14.69
N GLN A 72 18.04 -2.95 14.45
CA GLN A 72 19.02 -3.22 15.51
C GLN A 72 19.45 -1.92 16.21
N THR A 73 19.77 -0.87 15.46
CA THR A 73 20.15 0.45 16.03
C THR A 73 19.02 1.11 16.82
N ILE A 74 17.77 1.01 16.34
CA ILE A 74 16.59 1.47 17.11
C ILE A 74 16.48 0.67 18.40
N THR A 75 16.58 -0.66 18.33
CA THR A 75 16.47 -1.55 19.49
C THR A 75 17.55 -1.23 20.53
N ASP A 76 18.79 -1.01 20.10
CA ASP A 76 19.92 -0.73 20.99
C ASP A 76 19.81 0.66 21.63
N PHE A 77 19.27 1.66 20.91
CA PHE A 77 18.96 2.98 21.47
C PHE A 77 17.94 2.88 22.63
N PHE A 78 16.85 2.15 22.42
CA PHE A 78 15.83 1.97 23.45
C PHE A 78 16.35 1.16 24.64
N LYS A 79 17.12 0.09 24.41
CA LYS A 79 17.75 -0.70 25.49
C LYS A 79 18.69 0.15 26.34
N LYS A 80 19.51 1.00 25.72
CA LYS A 80 20.41 1.92 26.44
C LYS A 80 19.65 2.95 27.26
N LYS A 81 18.52 3.46 26.75
CA LYS A 81 17.66 4.40 27.48
C LYS A 81 17.01 3.74 28.71
N VAL A 82 16.54 2.51 28.57
CA VAL A 82 15.97 1.71 29.67
C VAL A 82 17.03 1.39 30.73
N GLN A 83 18.25 1.02 30.33
CA GLN A 83 19.35 0.72 31.27
C GLN A 83 19.78 1.93 32.12
N ASN A 84 19.55 3.15 31.62
CA ASN A 84 19.89 4.39 32.31
C ASN A 84 18.76 4.93 33.22
N ASN A 85 17.70 4.15 33.47
CA ASN A 85 16.56 4.52 34.35
C ASN A 85 15.94 5.89 34.03
N LEU A 86 15.73 6.20 32.76
CA LEU A 86 14.86 7.32 32.35
C LEU A 86 13.53 6.74 31.85
N ASP A 87 12.51 6.70 32.72
CA ASP A 87 11.09 6.62 32.33
C ASP A 87 10.60 7.93 31.66
N GLU A 88 11.53 8.78 31.22
CA GLU A 88 11.20 10.03 30.57
C GLU A 88 10.76 9.81 29.12
N PRO A 89 9.69 10.49 28.68
CA PRO A 89 9.22 10.41 27.31
C PRO A 89 10.32 10.89 26.36
N ILE A 90 10.44 10.22 25.21
CA ILE A 90 11.35 10.66 24.15
C ILE A 90 10.94 12.04 23.65
N THR A 91 11.91 12.94 23.58
CA THR A 91 11.74 14.29 23.02
C THR A 91 11.93 14.29 21.51
N LEU A 92 11.30 15.23 20.82
CA LEU A 92 11.47 15.44 19.38
C LEU A 92 12.92 15.81 19.01
N LEU A 93 13.68 16.41 19.93
CA LEU A 93 15.08 16.77 19.72
C LEU A 93 15.97 15.51 19.65
N GLU A 94 15.75 14.54 20.54
CA GLU A 94 16.43 13.24 20.51
C GLU A 94 16.15 12.50 19.20
N ILE A 95 14.89 12.51 18.73
CA ILE A 95 14.51 11.90 17.44
C ILE A 95 15.23 12.58 16.26
N ARG A 96 15.32 13.92 16.27
CA ARG A 96 16.01 14.68 15.22
C ARG A 96 17.50 14.36 15.17
N ASN A 97 18.16 14.29 16.33
CA ASN A 97 19.60 14.02 16.42
C ASN A 97 19.93 12.58 16.00
N ALA A 98 19.09 11.60 16.35
CA ALA A 98 19.24 10.22 15.88
C ALA A 98 19.16 10.13 14.35
N LYS A 99 18.25 10.89 13.72
CA LYS A 99 18.13 10.96 12.25
C LYS A 99 19.35 11.61 11.57
N SER A 100 19.99 12.62 12.18
CA SER A 100 21.18 13.26 11.57
C SER A 100 22.43 12.38 11.61
N LEU A 101 22.58 11.53 12.64
CA LEU A 101 23.68 10.55 12.74
C LEU A 101 23.58 9.46 11.66
N GLN A 102 22.36 9.07 11.28
CA GLN A 102 22.12 8.14 10.17
C GLN A 102 22.61 8.73 8.84
N ASN A 103 22.35 10.01 8.59
CA ASN A 103 22.78 10.68 7.36
C ASN A 103 24.30 10.91 7.26
N SER A 104 25.04 10.97 8.38
CA SER A 104 26.50 11.12 8.34
C SER A 104 27.23 9.80 8.06
N ASN A 105 26.70 8.66 8.53
CA ASN A 105 27.32 7.36 8.30
C ASN A 105 27.21 6.93 6.83
N TYR A 106 26.07 7.18 6.18
CA TYR A 106 25.88 6.94 4.74
C TYR A 106 26.87 7.68 3.83
N ASN A 107 27.46 8.78 4.29
CA ASN A 107 28.41 9.57 3.49
C ASN A 107 29.87 9.10 3.63
N HIS A 108 30.20 8.27 4.63
CA HIS A 108 31.56 7.77 4.84
C HIS A 108 31.84 6.52 3.98
N ASP A 109 30.82 5.66 3.78
CA ASP A 109 30.96 4.40 3.01
C ASP A 109 30.99 4.64 1.48
N ALA A 110 30.48 5.79 1.03
CA ALA A 110 30.53 6.20 -0.38
C ALA A 110 31.94 6.67 -0.82
N GLN A 111 32.85 6.95 0.11
CA GLN A 111 34.19 7.49 -0.21
C GLN A 111 35.29 6.41 -0.23
N GLU A 112 35.12 5.25 0.40
CA GLU A 112 36.14 4.17 0.38
C GLU A 112 36.15 3.36 -0.92
N ASN A 113 35.01 3.27 -1.64
CA ASN A 113 34.88 2.44 -2.84
C ASN A 113 35.50 3.01 -4.12
N ILE A 114 36.11 4.19 -4.10
CA ILE A 114 36.71 4.82 -5.30
C ILE A 114 38.24 4.62 -5.37
N SER A 115 38.88 4.10 -4.31
CA SER A 115 40.35 4.03 -4.23
C SER A 115 41.00 2.76 -4.82
N HIS A 116 40.24 1.74 -5.22
CA HIS A 116 40.78 0.45 -5.68
C HIS A 116 40.64 0.13 -7.17
N SER A 117 40.20 1.08 -8.00
CA SER A 117 40.27 0.92 -9.46
C SER A 117 41.23 1.93 -10.06
N LYS A 118 42.50 1.54 -10.20
CA LYS A 118 43.42 2.14 -11.16
C LYS A 118 43.74 1.09 -12.24
N PRO A 119 43.86 1.54 -13.51
CA PRO A 119 44.02 0.68 -14.69
C PRO A 119 45.37 -0.05 -14.74
#